data_AF-A0A2V7PSW8-F1
#
_entry.id   AF-A0A2V7PSW8-F1
#
_cell.length_a   1.000
_cell.length_b   1.000
_cell.length_c   1.000
_cell.angle_alpha   90.00
_cell.angle_beta   90.00
_cell.angle_gamma   90.00
#
_symmetry.space_group_name_H-M   'P 1'
#
loop_
_entity.id
_entity.type
_entity.pdbx_description
1 polymer ?
#
loop_
_entity_poly.entity_id
_entity_poly.type
_entity_poly.pdbx_seq_one_letter_code
_entity_poly.pdbx_strand_id
1 'polypeptide(L)'
;MAARRAPPAEIDVTLFLIGDAGGPAVPPDSEPVFQALRAAAASAPHAVIVFLGDNVYPSGMPDSTAPTRAAAERALTEQLHVLQASGARGFFVPGNHDWDGMRPGGWDAIRREERFITAAGGGAALLPAGGCPGPVVVDVGHVVRLVALDTQWWLQEGPKPAGRTSSCPTRS
;
A
#
# COMPACT_ATOMS: atom_id res chain seq x y z
N MET A 1 -5.44 -30.50 -16.84
CA MET A 1 -6.44 -29.67 -17.55
C MET A 1 -6.20 -28.23 -17.13
N ALA A 2 -5.91 -27.32 -18.06
CA ALA A 2 -5.81 -25.90 -17.70
C ALA A 2 -7.21 -25.39 -17.34
N ALA A 3 -7.35 -24.71 -16.21
CA ALA A 3 -8.62 -24.11 -15.81
C ALA A 3 -9.10 -23.17 -16.92
N ARG A 4 -10.35 -23.33 -17.36
CA ARG A 4 -10.96 -22.44 -18.35
C ARG A 4 -11.05 -21.05 -17.73
N ARG A 5 -10.40 -20.05 -18.33
CA ARG A 5 -10.57 -18.65 -17.88
C ARG A 5 -12.05 -18.26 -18.04
N ALA A 6 -12.59 -17.60 -17.02
CA ALA A 6 -13.90 -17.00 -17.11
C ALA A 6 -13.90 -15.91 -18.22
N PRO A 7 -15.00 -15.76 -18.99
CA PRO A 7 -15.18 -14.62 -19.88
C PRO A 7 -15.05 -13.30 -19.10
N PRO A 8 -14.48 -12.22 -19.69
CA PRO A 8 -14.30 -10.96 -18.98
C PRO A 8 -15.58 -10.38 -18.37
N ALA A 9 -16.74 -10.57 -19.02
CA ALA A 9 -18.04 -10.11 -18.54
C ALA A 9 -18.56 -10.87 -17.31
N GLU A 10 -17.98 -12.03 -16.99
CA GLU A 10 -18.33 -12.84 -15.81
C GLU A 10 -17.37 -12.60 -14.64
N ILE A 11 -16.33 -11.78 -14.81
CA ILE A 11 -15.35 -11.47 -13.77
C ILE A 11 -15.85 -10.30 -12.92
N ASP A 12 -16.17 -10.60 -11.66
CA ASP A 12 -16.59 -9.59 -10.67
C ASP A 12 -15.44 -8.67 -10.25
N VAL A 13 -14.26 -9.23 -9.96
CA VAL A 13 -13.06 -8.48 -9.58
C VAL A 13 -11.80 -9.23 -10.02
N THR A 14 -10.78 -8.49 -10.46
CA THR A 14 -9.43 -9.04 -10.66
C THR A 14 -8.49 -8.46 -9.61
N LEU A 15 -8.03 -9.30 -8.69
CA LEU A 15 -7.15 -8.88 -7.60
C LEU A 15 -5.68 -9.17 -7.95
N PHE A 16 -4.85 -8.12 -7.90
CA PHE A 16 -3.40 -8.21 -7.97
C PHE A 16 -2.80 -7.92 -6.59
N LEU A 17 -1.81 -8.71 -6.19
CA LEU A 17 -1.12 -8.60 -4.92
C LEU A 17 0.37 -8.43 -5.19
N ILE A 18 1.00 -7.42 -4.57
CA ILE A 18 2.43 -7.14 -4.67
C ILE A 18 2.93 -6.66 -3.30
N GLY A 19 4.14 -7.01 -2.90
CA GLY A 19 4.82 -6.47 -1.71
C GLY A 19 6.25 -6.07 -2.08
N ASP A 20 7.01 -5.57 -1.10
CA ASP A 20 8.43 -5.25 -1.26
C ASP A 20 8.68 -4.26 -2.43
N ALA A 21 7.77 -3.30 -2.57
CA ALA A 21 7.70 -2.38 -3.71
C ALA A 21 8.53 -1.10 -3.51
N GLY A 22 9.20 -0.94 -2.36
CA GLY A 22 9.82 0.30 -1.92
C GLY A 22 11.15 0.68 -2.57
N GLY A 23 11.65 -0.12 -3.52
CA GLY A 23 12.91 0.11 -4.21
C GLY A 23 12.84 -0.04 -5.73
N PRO A 24 11.94 0.66 -6.44
CA PRO A 24 11.82 0.51 -7.89
C PRO A 24 13.10 0.93 -8.61
N ALA A 25 13.35 0.26 -9.73
CA ALA A 25 14.49 0.52 -10.60
C ALA A 25 14.62 2.00 -11.05
N VAL A 26 15.84 2.38 -11.42
CA VAL A 26 16.19 3.71 -11.94
C VAL A 26 16.71 3.54 -13.36
N PRO A 27 16.25 4.34 -14.35
CA PRO A 27 15.40 5.55 -14.24
C PRO A 27 13.92 5.27 -13.91
N PRO A 28 13.10 6.31 -13.64
CA PRO A 28 11.64 6.16 -13.53
C PRO A 28 11.03 5.36 -14.70
N ASP A 29 9.93 4.66 -14.43
CA ASP A 29 9.25 3.75 -15.36
C ASP A 29 10.08 2.55 -15.84
N SER A 30 11.25 2.26 -15.25
CA SER A 30 12.10 1.13 -15.66
C SER A 30 11.90 -0.16 -14.86
N GLU A 31 11.11 -0.14 -13.77
CA GLU A 31 10.85 -1.31 -12.93
C GLU A 31 10.06 -2.38 -13.69
N PRO A 32 10.66 -3.53 -14.07
CA PRO A 32 9.99 -4.51 -14.93
C PRO A 32 8.74 -5.10 -14.29
N VAL A 33 8.72 -5.28 -12.96
CA VAL A 33 7.56 -5.80 -12.25
C VAL A 33 6.39 -4.82 -12.32
N PHE A 34 6.66 -3.52 -12.19
CA PHE A 34 5.63 -2.48 -12.29
C PHE A 34 5.11 -2.34 -13.72
N GLN A 35 5.97 -2.46 -14.73
CA GLN A 35 5.55 -2.48 -16.13
C GLN A 35 4.61 -3.67 -16.42
N ALA A 36 4.97 -4.86 -15.94
CA ALA A 36 4.16 -6.06 -16.10
C ALA A 36 2.82 -5.95 -15.36
N LEU A 37 2.85 -5.48 -14.11
CA LEU A 37 1.66 -5.26 -13.29
C LEU A 37 0.71 -4.24 -13.94
N ARG A 38 1.25 -3.11 -14.42
CA ARG A 38 0.48 -2.10 -15.15
C ARG A 38 -0.23 -2.70 -16.37
N ALA A 39 0.49 -3.45 -17.21
CA ALA A 39 -0.09 -4.05 -18.42
C ALA A 39 -1.15 -5.10 -18.09
N ALA A 40 -0.91 -5.93 -17.07
CA ALA A 40 -1.86 -6.94 -16.62
C ALA A 40 -3.12 -6.31 -16.03
N ALA A 41 -2.98 -5.29 -15.18
CA ALA A 41 -4.11 -4.58 -14.57
C ALA A 41 -4.91 -3.78 -15.60
N ALA A 42 -4.25 -3.10 -16.56
CA ALA A 42 -4.92 -2.32 -17.60
C ALA A 42 -5.79 -3.18 -18.55
N SER A 43 -5.49 -4.47 -18.66
CA SER A 43 -6.26 -5.42 -19.48
C SER A 43 -7.26 -6.25 -18.68
N ALA A 44 -7.29 -6.09 -17.36
CA ALA A 44 -8.15 -6.86 -16.48
C ALA A 44 -9.47 -6.13 -16.18
N PRO A 45 -10.62 -6.83 -16.23
CA PRO A 45 -11.87 -6.26 -15.77
C PRO A 45 -11.83 -6.03 -14.26
N HIS A 46 -12.28 -4.84 -13.84
CA HIS A 46 -12.46 -4.47 -12.44
C HIS A 46 -11.18 -4.71 -11.60
N ALA A 47 -10.05 -4.20 -12.08
CA ALA A 47 -8.75 -4.40 -11.46
C ALA A 47 -8.64 -3.68 -10.09
N VAL A 48 -8.16 -4.44 -9.11
CA VAL A 48 -7.77 -3.93 -7.78
C VAL A 48 -6.34 -4.39 -7.50
N ILE A 49 -5.49 -3.48 -7.06
CA ILE A 49 -4.10 -3.78 -6.67
C ILE A 49 -3.95 -3.55 -5.17
N VAL A 50 -3.41 -4.54 -4.47
CA VAL A 50 -3.05 -4.43 -3.05
C VAL A 50 -1.54 -4.51 -2.91
N PHE A 51 -0.94 -3.44 -2.37
CA PHE A 51 0.45 -3.37 -1.94
C PHE A 51 0.52 -3.88 -0.49
N LEU A 52 1.28 -4.95 -0.27
CA LEU A 52 1.28 -5.78 0.94
C LEU A 52 2.36 -5.38 1.96
N GLY A 53 2.91 -4.18 1.83
CA GLY A 53 3.93 -3.66 2.73
C GLY A 53 5.28 -3.48 2.06
N ASP A 54 6.15 -2.81 2.81
CA ASP A 54 7.47 -2.38 2.39
C ASP A 54 7.40 -1.51 1.12
N ASN A 55 6.51 -0.53 1.18
CA ASN A 55 6.20 0.41 0.11
C ASN A 55 7.29 1.48 -0.04
N VAL A 56 8.13 1.71 0.99
CA VAL A 56 9.23 2.69 0.97
C VAL A 56 10.48 2.16 1.67
N TYR A 57 11.56 1.97 0.90
CA TYR A 57 12.87 1.61 1.45
C TYR A 57 13.80 2.82 1.68
N PRO A 58 14.78 2.68 2.59
CA PRO A 58 14.93 1.57 3.54
C PRO A 58 14.11 1.78 4.82
N SER A 59 13.39 2.90 4.95
CA SER A 59 12.95 3.39 6.25
C SER A 59 11.69 4.24 6.20
N GLY A 60 10.74 3.89 5.34
CA GLY A 60 9.46 4.56 5.31
C GLY A 60 9.57 6.01 4.81
N MET A 61 8.45 6.71 4.90
CA MET A 61 8.37 8.09 4.46
C MET A 61 8.99 9.05 5.50
N PRO A 62 10.12 9.73 5.20
CA PRO A 62 10.77 10.63 6.15
C PRO A 62 10.11 12.03 6.16
N ASP A 63 10.58 12.89 7.06
CA ASP A 63 10.20 14.31 7.09
C ASP A 63 10.53 15.03 5.78
N SER A 64 9.78 16.09 5.49
CA SER A 64 9.89 16.84 4.22
C SER A 64 11.26 17.48 4.00
N THR A 65 12.01 17.75 5.07
CA THR A 65 13.36 18.33 5.00
C THR A 65 14.47 17.28 4.94
N ALA A 66 14.15 15.98 5.04
CA ALA A 66 15.15 14.93 5.04
C ALA A 66 15.79 14.77 3.64
N PRO A 67 17.11 14.55 3.52
CA PRO A 67 17.77 14.32 2.24
C PRO A 67 17.20 13.13 1.45
N THR A 68 16.65 12.14 2.15
CA THR A 68 16.06 10.92 1.57
C THR A 68 14.60 11.10 1.13
N ARG A 69 13.97 12.25 1.40
CA ARG A 69 12.56 12.51 1.08
C ARG A 69 12.25 12.30 -0.40
N ALA A 70 13.07 12.84 -1.30
CA ALA A 70 12.85 12.74 -2.74
C ALA A 70 12.88 11.28 -3.24
N ALA A 71 13.73 10.43 -2.64
CA ALA A 71 13.78 9.01 -2.99
C ALA A 71 12.53 8.26 -2.52
N ALA A 72 12.04 8.55 -1.31
CA ALA A 72 10.81 7.98 -0.78
C ALA A 72 9.57 8.39 -1.61
N GLU A 73 9.46 9.67 -1.96
CA GLU A 73 8.37 10.17 -2.81
C GLU A 73 8.42 9.54 -4.21
N ARG A 74 9.62 9.35 -4.78
CA ARG A 74 9.78 8.64 -6.05
C ARG A 74 9.25 7.20 -5.95
N ALA A 75 9.62 6.46 -4.91
CA ALA A 75 9.20 5.08 -4.73
C ALA A 75 7.67 4.93 -4.71
N LEU A 76 6.97 5.81 -3.96
CA LEU A 76 5.50 5.82 -3.93
C LEU A 76 4.90 6.34 -5.24
N THR A 77 5.53 7.33 -5.88
CA THR A 77 5.06 7.87 -7.17
C THR A 77 5.04 6.79 -8.25
N GLU A 78 6.06 5.95 -8.33
CA GLU A 78 6.09 4.83 -9.29
C GLU A 78 4.95 3.83 -9.06
N GLN A 79 4.66 3.50 -7.79
CA GLN A 79 3.55 2.61 -7.42
C GLN A 79 2.19 3.25 -7.74
N LEU A 80 2.02 4.54 -7.44
CA LEU A 80 0.82 5.30 -7.77
C LEU A 80 0.64 5.44 -9.29
N HIS A 81 1.73 5.55 -10.06
CA HIS A 81 1.68 5.59 -11.51
C HIS A 81 1.13 4.27 -12.09
N VAL A 82 1.47 3.11 -11.51
CA VAL A 82 0.87 1.82 -11.90
C VAL A 82 -0.65 1.87 -11.75
N LEU A 83 -1.17 2.39 -10.64
CA LEU A 83 -2.61 2.54 -10.40
C LEU A 83 -3.25 3.48 -11.41
N GLN A 84 -2.69 4.68 -11.59
CA GLN A 84 -3.21 5.70 -12.49
C GLN A 84 -3.24 5.23 -13.95
N ALA A 85 -2.15 4.63 -14.42
CA ALA A 85 -2.03 4.20 -15.81
C ALA A 85 -2.84 2.92 -16.12
N SER A 86 -3.16 2.10 -15.12
CA SER A 86 -4.06 0.95 -15.29
C SER A 86 -5.53 1.26 -15.04
N GLY A 87 -5.84 2.38 -14.37
CA GLY A 87 -7.18 2.70 -13.88
C GLY A 87 -7.63 1.80 -12.71
N ALA A 88 -6.71 1.04 -12.11
CA ALA A 88 -7.03 0.14 -11.01
C ALA A 88 -7.22 0.90 -9.69
N ARG A 89 -8.10 0.37 -8.83
CA ARG A 89 -8.21 0.83 -7.44
C ARG A 89 -7.05 0.28 -6.62
N GLY A 90 -6.47 1.08 -5.73
CA GLY A 90 -5.28 0.72 -4.97
C GLY A 90 -5.47 0.70 -3.45
N PHE A 91 -4.93 -0.31 -2.78
CA PHE A 91 -4.83 -0.35 -1.33
C PHE A 91 -3.40 -0.65 -0.89
N PHE A 92 -2.90 0.08 0.08
CA PHE A 92 -1.57 -0.11 0.65
C PHE A 92 -1.71 -0.56 2.08
N VAL A 93 -1.04 -1.65 2.45
CA VAL A 93 -0.81 -2.06 3.84
C VAL A 93 0.65 -1.78 4.14
N PRO A 94 1.02 -1.33 5.34
CA PRO A 94 2.42 -1.08 5.67
C PRO A 94 3.17 -2.36 6.08
N GLY A 95 4.49 -2.35 5.86
CA GLY A 95 5.46 -3.34 6.31
C GLY A 95 6.45 -2.77 7.33
N ASN A 96 7.47 -3.57 7.69
CA ASN A 96 8.46 -3.17 8.70
C ASN A 96 9.35 -2.02 8.23
N HIS A 97 9.64 -1.93 6.93
CA HIS A 97 10.42 -0.82 6.39
C HIS A 97 9.63 0.49 6.41
N ASP A 98 8.32 0.43 6.17
CA ASP A 98 7.43 1.61 6.23
C ASP A 98 7.35 2.20 7.64
N TRP A 99 7.42 1.33 8.66
CA TRP A 99 7.55 1.68 10.07
C TRP A 99 8.97 2.13 10.46
N ASP A 100 9.63 2.91 9.62
CA ASP A 100 10.99 3.43 9.84
C ASP A 100 12.01 2.29 10.13
N GLY A 101 11.80 1.09 9.58
CA GLY A 101 12.65 -0.07 9.93
C GLY A 101 12.54 -0.44 11.41
N MET A 102 11.32 -0.42 11.95
CA MET A 102 10.97 -0.68 13.36
C MET A 102 11.50 0.35 14.38
N ARG A 103 12.02 1.48 13.93
CA ARG A 103 12.59 2.52 14.80
C ARG A 103 11.53 3.45 15.37
N PRO A 104 11.87 4.31 16.35
CA PRO A 104 10.89 5.15 17.04
C PRO A 104 10.11 6.12 16.15
N GLY A 105 10.61 6.46 14.96
CA GLY A 105 9.92 7.34 14.00
C GLY A 105 8.82 6.65 13.18
N GLY A 106 8.60 5.35 13.38
CA GLY A 106 7.73 4.53 12.53
C GLY A 106 6.29 5.03 12.44
N TRP A 107 5.65 5.37 13.56
CA TRP A 107 4.26 5.84 13.50
C TRP A 107 4.10 7.14 12.71
N ASP A 108 5.04 8.07 12.85
CA ASP A 108 5.04 9.30 12.06
C ASP A 108 5.36 9.04 10.59
N ALA A 109 6.23 8.07 10.29
CA ALA A 109 6.52 7.64 8.92
C ALA A 109 5.25 7.11 8.22
N ILE A 110 4.50 6.22 8.87
CA ILE A 110 3.22 5.70 8.35
C ILE A 110 2.22 6.82 8.09
N ARG A 111 2.08 7.77 9.03
CA ARG A 111 1.18 8.91 8.85
C ARG A 111 1.63 9.84 7.72
N ARG A 112 2.94 9.97 7.47
CA ARG A 112 3.49 10.74 6.33
C ARG A 112 3.22 10.03 5.01
N GLU A 113 3.36 8.70 4.97
CA GLU A 113 3.05 7.86 3.82
C GLU A 113 1.56 7.93 3.47
N GLU A 114 0.67 7.75 4.45
CA GLU A 114 -0.78 7.86 4.29
C GLU A 114 -1.18 9.22 3.68
N ARG A 115 -0.60 10.32 4.19
CA ARG A 115 -0.85 11.66 3.64
C ARG A 115 -0.39 11.78 2.19
N PHE A 116 0.76 11.20 1.84
CA PHE A 116 1.28 11.24 0.47
C PHE A 116 0.38 10.46 -0.49
N ILE A 117 0.00 9.23 -0.13
CA ILE A 117 -0.91 8.38 -0.93
C ILE A 117 -2.27 9.07 -1.10
N THR A 118 -2.84 9.60 -0.02
CA THR A 118 -4.15 10.27 -0.06
C THR A 118 -4.11 11.52 -0.94
N ALA A 119 -3.03 12.30 -0.88
CA ALA A 119 -2.87 13.50 -1.69
C ALA A 119 -2.77 13.23 -3.20
N ALA A 120 -2.24 12.06 -3.60
CA ALA A 120 -2.19 11.66 -5.00
C ALA A 120 -3.58 11.37 -5.61
N GLY A 121 -4.58 11.07 -4.78
CA GLY A 121 -5.94 10.80 -5.20
C GLY A 121 -6.07 9.50 -6.01
N GLY A 122 -7.04 9.44 -6.92
CA GLY A 122 -7.15 8.34 -7.90
C GLY A 122 -7.59 6.98 -7.33
N GLY A 123 -8.21 6.94 -6.15
CA GLY A 123 -8.72 5.69 -5.57
C GLY A 123 -7.69 4.84 -4.83
N ALA A 124 -6.52 5.40 -4.53
CA ALA A 124 -5.52 4.81 -3.64
C ALA A 124 -5.81 5.14 -2.17
N ALA A 125 -5.57 4.19 -1.26
CA ALA A 125 -5.65 4.42 0.18
C ALA A 125 -4.66 3.54 0.95
N LEU A 126 -4.06 4.09 2.01
CA LEU A 126 -3.33 3.31 3.02
C LEU A 126 -4.32 2.79 4.06
N LEU A 127 -4.30 1.47 4.30
CA LEU A 127 -5.18 0.76 5.20
C LEU A 127 -4.36 -0.15 6.14
N PRO A 128 -4.66 -0.18 7.43
CA PRO A 128 -5.58 0.70 8.15
C PRO A 128 -5.07 2.15 8.25
N ALA A 129 -5.99 3.10 8.22
CA ALA A 129 -5.68 4.53 8.35
C ALA A 129 -5.04 4.88 9.70
N GLY A 130 -4.24 5.95 9.74
CA GLY A 130 -3.66 6.52 10.96
C GLY A 130 -2.56 5.69 11.64
N GLY A 131 -2.05 4.64 10.97
CA GLY A 131 -1.11 3.69 11.57
C GLY A 131 -1.76 2.85 12.66
N CYS A 132 -3.01 2.47 12.45
CA CYS A 132 -3.75 1.58 13.32
C CYS A 132 -3.56 0.11 12.93
N PRO A 133 -3.67 -0.84 13.88
CA PRO A 133 -3.48 -2.26 13.58
C PRO A 133 -4.60 -2.87 12.72
N GLY A 134 -5.76 -2.21 12.65
CA GLY A 134 -6.96 -2.77 12.07
C GLY A 134 -7.71 -3.68 13.06
N PRO A 135 -8.58 -4.58 12.59
CA PRO A 135 -8.90 -4.84 11.19
C PRO A 135 -9.65 -3.69 10.51
N VAL A 136 -9.41 -3.49 9.22
CA VAL A 136 -10.27 -2.69 8.34
C VAL A 136 -10.81 -3.58 7.24
N VAL A 137 -12.13 -3.57 7.06
CA VAL A 137 -12.83 -4.39 6.08
C VAL A 137 -13.19 -3.54 4.86
N VAL A 138 -12.84 -4.01 3.67
CA VAL A 138 -13.21 -3.39 2.40
C VAL A 138 -13.79 -4.44 1.46
N ASP A 139 -15.03 -4.24 1.03
CA ASP A 139 -15.64 -5.06 0.00
C ASP A 139 -15.21 -4.56 -1.39
N VAL A 140 -14.82 -5.50 -2.25
CA VAL A 140 -14.41 -5.23 -3.64
C VAL A 140 -15.20 -6.15 -4.57
N GLY A 141 -15.93 -5.55 -5.50
CA GLY A 141 -16.96 -6.26 -6.25
C GLY A 141 -18.13 -6.69 -5.36
N HIS A 142 -18.77 -7.79 -5.71
CA HIS A 142 -19.91 -8.38 -5.03
C HIS A 142 -19.55 -9.61 -4.18
N VAL A 143 -18.42 -10.27 -4.46
CA VAL A 143 -18.10 -11.57 -3.83
C VAL A 143 -16.79 -11.60 -3.04
N VAL A 144 -16.01 -10.52 -3.02
CA VAL A 144 -14.71 -10.47 -2.33
C VAL A 144 -14.71 -9.44 -1.21
N ARG A 145 -14.24 -9.88 -0.04
CA ARG A 145 -14.00 -9.04 1.15
C ARG A 145 -12.52 -9.07 1.50
N LEU A 146 -11.90 -7.89 1.52
CA LEU A 146 -10.54 -7.68 1.99
C LEU A 146 -10.57 -7.31 3.48
N VAL A 147 -9.65 -7.89 4.26
CA VAL A 147 -9.43 -7.56 5.67
C VAL A 147 -7.98 -7.11 5.82
N ALA A 148 -7.77 -5.81 5.92
CA ALA A 148 -6.45 -5.20 6.07
C ALA A 148 -6.02 -5.18 7.55
N LEU A 149 -4.80 -5.62 7.80
CA LEU A 149 -4.14 -5.64 9.11
C LEU A 149 -2.74 -5.06 8.94
N ASP A 150 -2.38 -4.10 9.80
CA ASP A 150 -0.99 -3.65 9.93
C ASP A 150 -0.30 -4.53 10.97
N THR A 151 0.27 -5.64 10.52
CA THR A 151 0.90 -6.63 11.41
C THR A 151 2.13 -6.07 12.12
N GLN A 152 2.83 -5.12 11.50
CA GLN A 152 3.98 -4.46 12.09
C GLN A 152 3.60 -3.67 13.35
N TRP A 153 2.39 -3.13 13.45
CA TRP A 153 1.93 -2.43 14.65
C TRP A 153 2.08 -3.27 15.94
N TRP A 154 1.84 -4.58 15.89
CA TRP A 154 1.99 -5.47 17.06
C TRP A 154 3.45 -5.78 17.40
N LEU A 155 4.33 -5.73 16.40
CA LEU A 155 5.77 -5.98 16.53
C LEU A 155 6.55 -4.69 16.87
N GLN A 156 5.93 -3.53 16.68
CA GLN A 156 6.55 -2.24 16.93
C GLN A 156 6.71 -1.99 18.43
N GLU A 157 7.97 -1.94 18.89
CA GLU A 157 8.32 -1.61 20.27
C GLU A 157 8.31 -0.08 20.52
N GLY A 158 8.51 0.71 19.47
CA GLY A 158 8.55 2.17 19.54
C GLY A 158 7.17 2.83 19.73
N PRO A 159 7.12 4.18 19.68
CA PRO A 159 5.89 4.94 19.77
C PRO A 159 4.86 4.49 18.73
N LYS A 160 3.65 4.22 19.22
CA LYS A 160 2.47 3.85 18.44
C LYS A 160 1.21 4.17 19.23
N PRO A 161 0.06 4.36 18.57
CA PRO A 161 -1.18 4.75 19.26
C PRO A 161 -1.66 3.60 20.16
N ALA A 162 -1.58 3.77 21.48
CA ALA A 162 -1.92 2.75 22.46
C ALA A 162 -2.51 3.35 23.74
N GLY A 163 -3.18 2.51 24.54
CA GLY A 163 -3.78 2.90 25.82
C GLY A 163 -5.08 3.68 25.69
N ARG A 164 -5.53 4.28 26.81
CA ARG A 164 -6.86 4.92 26.93
C ARG A 164 -7.09 6.12 26.02
N THR A 165 -6.01 6.76 25.57
CA THR A 165 -6.04 7.93 24.68
C THR A 165 -5.65 7.57 23.25
N SER A 166 -5.62 6.28 22.91
CA SER A 166 -5.30 5.80 21.57
C SER A 166 -6.27 6.40 20.55
N SER A 167 -5.72 6.90 19.43
CA SER A 167 -6.51 7.29 18.27
C SER A 167 -7.04 6.08 17.47
N CYS A 168 -6.57 4.88 17.79
CA CYS A 168 -7.00 3.65 17.14
C CYS A 168 -8.08 2.95 17.95
N PRO A 169 -9.09 2.34 17.28
CA PRO A 169 -10.17 1.60 17.92
C PRO A 169 -9.70 0.22 18.42
N THR A 170 -8.64 0.21 19.23
CA THR A 170 -8.10 -0.99 19.87
C THR A 170 -8.69 -1.08 21.27
N ARG A 171 -9.36 -2.20 21.59
CA ARG A 171 -9.72 -2.47 22.98
C ARG A 171 -8.42 -2.78 23.73
N SER A 172 -8.02 -1.86 24.61
CA SER A 172 -6.98 -2.10 25.62
C SER A 172 -7.62 -2.54 26.92
#